data_AF-A0A6G1RBL3-F1
#
_entry.id   AF-A0A6G1RBL3-F1
#
_cell.length_a   1.000
_cell.length_b   1.000
_cell.length_c   1.000
_cell.angle_alpha   90.00
_cell.angle_beta   90.00
_cell.angle_gamma   90.00
#
_symmetry.space_group_name_H-M   'P 1'
#
loop_
_entity.id
_entity.type
_entity.pdbx_description
1 polymer ?
#
loop_
_entity_poly.entity_id
_entity_poly.type
_entity_poly.pdbx_seq_one_letter_code
_entity_poly.pdbx_strand_id
1 'polypeptide(L)'
;FIEDAIQYRSINHRVDSRSLWLYRWYYSRTCQWILSLTITVILALAFFEKPSSLTVTSDVRYRRPAWDPPCGLTENIELLCFLVFIIDVSVKSYLIGWEEFWKNKWLMAYILTLIVSLTDWIVS
;
A
#
# COMPACT_ATOMS: atom_id res chain seq x y z
N PHE A 1 -20.27 -12.72 9.28
CA PHE A 1 -21.44 -13.07 8.45
C PHE A 1 -22.45 -11.94 8.33
N ILE A 2 -23.20 -11.53 9.37
CA ILE A 2 -24.18 -10.42 9.23
C ILE A 2 -23.50 -9.13 8.76
N GLU A 3 -22.36 -8.79 9.38
CA GLU A 3 -21.56 -7.61 9.00
C GLU A 3 -21.05 -7.70 7.54
N ASP A 4 -20.75 -8.91 7.07
CA ASP A 4 -20.27 -9.14 5.71
C ASP A 4 -21.40 -8.96 4.70
N ALA A 5 -22.61 -9.43 5.04
CA ALA A 5 -23.80 -9.25 4.21
C ALA A 5 -24.19 -7.77 4.08
N ILE A 6 -24.12 -6.99 5.16
CA ILE A 6 -24.39 -5.54 5.14
C ILE A 6 -23.37 -4.80 4.27
N GLN A 7 -22.12 -5.26 4.28
CA GLN A 7 -21.01 -4.62 3.57
C GLN A 7 -20.67 -5.30 2.23
N TYR A 8 -21.55 -6.17 1.72
CA TYR A 8 -21.40 -6.88 0.44
C TYR A 8 -20.07 -7.65 0.27
N ARG A 9 -19.57 -8.26 1.36
CA ARG A 9 -18.32 -9.04 1.38
C ARG A 9 -18.57 -10.53 1.18
N SER A 10 -17.71 -11.19 0.41
CA SER A 10 -17.79 -12.65 0.18
C SER A 10 -17.28 -13.45 1.38
N ILE A 11 -17.81 -14.67 1.53
CA ILE A 11 -17.51 -15.57 2.65
C ILE A 11 -16.50 -16.64 2.21
N ASN A 12 -15.31 -16.20 1.79
CA ASN A 12 -14.20 -17.09 1.39
C ASN A 12 -13.00 -16.95 2.34
N HIS A 13 -13.25 -16.75 3.64
CA HIS A 13 -12.20 -16.56 4.65
C HIS A 13 -12.24 -17.66 5.73
N ARG A 14 -11.10 -17.88 6.38
CA ARG A 14 -10.96 -18.90 7.44
C ARG A 14 -11.82 -18.57 8.67
N VAL A 15 -12.53 -19.56 9.20
CA VAL A 15 -13.49 -19.42 10.31
C VAL A 15 -12.91 -19.98 11.63
N ASP A 16 -11.78 -19.44 12.08
CA ASP A 16 -11.24 -19.71 13.42
C ASP A 16 -11.47 -18.51 14.34
N SER A 17 -11.53 -18.74 15.66
CA SER A 17 -11.76 -17.68 16.65
C SER A 17 -10.72 -16.53 16.59
N ARG A 18 -9.43 -16.85 16.42
CA ARG A 18 -8.37 -15.84 16.21
C ARG A 18 -8.47 -15.15 14.85
N SER A 19 -8.76 -15.93 13.80
CA SER A 19 -8.89 -15.43 12.43
C SER A 19 -10.06 -14.45 12.29
N LEU A 20 -11.18 -14.72 12.97
CA LEU A 20 -12.34 -13.82 12.99
C LEU A 20 -12.05 -12.52 13.75
N TRP A 21 -11.30 -12.57 14.85
CA TRP A 21 -10.86 -11.36 15.55
C TRP A 21 -9.97 -10.50 14.65
N LEU A 22 -8.99 -11.12 13.98
CA LEU A 22 -8.11 -10.45 13.03
C LEU A 22 -8.89 -9.88 11.83
N TYR A 23 -9.86 -10.63 11.30
CA TYR A 23 -10.73 -10.20 10.20
C TYR A 23 -11.52 -8.94 10.57
N ARG A 24 -12.16 -8.93 11.76
CA ARG A 24 -12.93 -7.77 12.24
C ARG A 24 -12.04 -6.56 12.49
N TRP A 25 -10.82 -6.77 13.01
CA TRP A 25 -9.84 -5.69 13.19
C TRP A 25 -9.38 -5.13 11.85
N TYR A 26 -9.01 -6.00 10.90
CA TYR A 26 -8.55 -5.62 9.56
C TYR A 26 -9.60 -4.81 8.78
N TYR A 27 -10.87 -5.23 8.82
CA TYR A 27 -11.97 -4.51 8.18
C TYR A 27 -12.54 -3.36 9.02
N SER A 28 -11.93 -3.04 10.17
CA SER A 28 -12.34 -1.87 10.94
C SER A 28 -12.13 -0.58 10.15
N ARG A 29 -12.97 0.42 10.41
CA ARG A 29 -12.90 1.72 9.73
C ARG A 29 -11.51 2.36 9.84
N THR A 30 -10.88 2.25 11.00
CA THR A 30 -9.55 2.82 11.26
C THR A 30 -8.47 2.14 10.43
N CYS A 31 -8.44 0.80 10.38
CA CYS A 31 -7.45 0.07 9.57
C CYS A 31 -7.60 0.37 8.07
N GLN A 32 -8.83 0.40 7.55
CA GLN A 32 -9.09 0.72 6.14
C GLN A 32 -8.75 2.18 5.80
N TRP A 33 -8.96 3.11 6.74
CA TRP A 33 -8.52 4.49 6.60
C TRP A 33 -7.00 4.62 6.54
N ILE A 34 -6.27 3.89 7.40
CA ILE A 34 -4.81 3.89 7.39
C ILE A 34 -4.29 3.36 6.05
N LEU A 35 -4.83 2.24 5.55
CA LEU A 35 -4.44 1.70 4.25
C LEU A 35 -4.69 2.70 3.11
N SER A 36 -5.86 3.35 3.13
CA SER A 36 -6.20 4.38 2.14
C SER A 36 -5.25 5.57 2.22
N LEU A 37 -4.90 6.00 3.43
CA LEU A 37 -3.93 7.06 3.68
C LEU A 37 -2.54 6.67 3.13
N THR A 38 -2.06 5.46 3.40
CA THR A 38 -0.79 4.96 2.87
C THR A 38 -0.75 4.99 1.34
N ILE A 39 -1.84 4.58 0.67
CA ILE A 39 -1.97 4.66 -0.79
C ILE A 39 -1.90 6.12 -1.26
N THR A 40 -2.59 7.03 -0.57
CA THR A 40 -2.51 8.46 -0.94
C THR A 40 -1.12 9.05 -0.72
N VAL A 41 -0.40 8.62 0.33
CA VAL A 41 0.95 9.09 0.62
C VAL A 41 1.94 8.61 -0.44
N ILE A 42 1.92 7.32 -0.81
CA ILE A 42 2.86 6.79 -1.81
C ILE A 42 2.62 7.44 -3.19
N LEU A 43 1.37 7.68 -3.57
CA LEU A 43 1.05 8.39 -4.82
C LEU A 43 1.42 9.87 -4.76
N ALA A 44 1.31 10.50 -3.59
CA ALA A 44 1.70 11.89 -3.39
C ALA A 44 3.24 12.07 -3.38
N LEU A 45 3.99 11.02 -3.04
CA LEU A 45 5.46 11.06 -2.96
C LEU A 45 6.09 11.48 -4.30
N ALA A 46 5.48 11.08 -5.42
CA ALA A 46 5.89 11.44 -6.77
C ALA A 46 5.97 12.97 -7.03
N PHE A 47 5.24 13.80 -6.27
CA PHE A 47 5.34 15.26 -6.38
C PHE A 47 6.61 15.83 -5.72
N PHE A 48 7.16 15.10 -4.75
CA PHE A 48 8.32 15.50 -3.93
C PHE A 48 9.63 14.85 -4.39
N GLU A 49 9.56 13.71 -5.08
CA GLU A 49 10.70 13.03 -5.68
C GLU A 49 11.41 13.86 -6.74
N LYS A 50 12.61 13.44 -7.14
CA LYS A 50 13.38 14.09 -8.20
C LYS A 50 12.88 13.63 -9.58
N PRO A 51 12.53 14.54 -10.51
CA PRO A 51 12.51 16.01 -10.38
C PRO A 51 11.25 16.50 -9.63
N SER A 52 11.43 17.41 -8.67
CA SER A 52 10.29 17.86 -7.87
C SER A 52 9.32 18.74 -8.67
N SER A 53 8.03 18.54 -8.41
CA SER A 53 6.94 19.30 -9.02
C SER A 53 6.62 20.60 -8.27
N LEU A 54 7.37 20.92 -7.22
CA LEU A 54 7.21 22.09 -6.37
C LEU A 54 7.82 23.34 -7.02
N THR A 55 7.23 23.81 -8.11
CA THR A 55 7.59 25.09 -8.75
C THR A 55 6.37 25.98 -8.94
N VAL A 56 6.56 27.30 -8.79
CA VAL A 56 5.48 28.30 -8.97
C VAL A 56 4.99 28.34 -10.42
N THR A 57 5.89 28.09 -11.37
CA THR A 57 5.59 28.03 -12.80
C THR A 57 6.18 26.76 -13.40
N SER A 58 5.49 26.19 -14.39
CA SER A 58 5.99 25.10 -15.24
C SER A 58 6.66 25.60 -16.52
N ASP A 59 6.59 26.91 -16.81
CA ASP A 59 7.25 27.49 -17.98
C ASP A 59 8.77 27.47 -17.82
N VAL A 60 9.44 26.68 -18.67
CA VAL A 60 10.89 26.49 -18.70
C VAL A 60 11.65 27.81 -18.83
N ARG A 61 11.06 28.83 -19.47
CA ARG A 61 11.70 30.14 -19.66
C ARG A 61 11.89 30.93 -18.36
N TYR A 62 10.98 30.73 -17.40
CA TYR A 62 10.95 31.49 -16.14
C TYR A 62 11.06 30.57 -14.91
N ARG A 63 11.33 29.28 -15.12
CA ARG A 63 11.34 28.27 -14.06
C ARG A 63 12.51 28.50 -13.11
N ARG A 64 12.19 28.68 -11.84
CA ARG A 64 13.17 28.64 -10.74
C ARG A 64 13.67 27.21 -10.52
N PRO A 65 14.89 27.02 -9.99
CA PRO A 65 15.38 25.69 -9.65
C PRO A 65 14.36 24.97 -8.76
N ALA A 66 14.08 23.71 -9.10
CA ALA A 66 13.18 22.87 -8.33
C ALA A 66 13.80 22.58 -6.96
N TRP A 67 12.95 22.36 -5.95
CA TRP A 67 13.43 21.97 -4.63
C TRP A 67 13.99 20.56 -4.67
N ASP A 68 15.25 20.37 -4.25
CA ASP A 68 15.86 19.05 -4.16
C ASP A 68 15.71 18.50 -2.73
N PRO A 69 15.01 17.37 -2.54
CA PRO A 69 14.92 16.74 -1.22
C PRO A 69 16.29 16.18 -0.79
N PRO A 70 16.57 16.14 0.52
CA PRO A 70 17.76 15.46 1.03
C PRO A 70 17.68 13.97 0.70
N CYS A 71 18.84 13.38 0.40
CA CYS A 71 18.97 11.95 0.09
C CYS A 71 18.38 11.11 1.23
N GLY A 72 17.66 10.03 0.91
CA GLY A 72 17.07 9.15 1.92
C GLY A 72 15.74 9.62 2.53
N LEU A 73 15.30 10.87 2.38
CA LEU A 73 14.02 11.29 2.98
C LEU A 73 12.83 10.62 2.28
N THR A 74 12.77 10.72 0.96
CA THR A 74 11.71 10.10 0.16
C THR A 74 11.81 8.57 0.23
N GLU A 75 13.03 8.02 0.14
CA GLU A 75 13.28 6.58 0.26
C GLU A 75 12.80 6.00 1.61
N ASN A 76 13.00 6.72 2.72
CA ASN A 76 12.52 6.25 4.03
C ASN A 76 10.98 6.28 4.13
N ILE A 77 10.33 7.29 3.54
CA ILE A 77 8.86 7.37 3.52
C ILE A 77 8.29 6.25 2.64
N GLU A 78 8.93 5.97 1.50
CA GLU A 78 8.58 4.84 0.65
C GLU A 78 8.72 3.51 1.40
N LEU A 79 9.83 3.29 2.10
CA LEU A 79 10.05 2.08 2.91
C LEU A 79 8.95 1.91 3.99
N LEU A 80 8.56 3.00 4.66
CA LEU A 80 7.48 2.95 5.65
C LEU A 80 6.15 2.54 5.01
N CYS A 81 5.81 3.08 3.84
CA CYS A 81 4.61 2.68 3.11
C CYS A 81 4.69 1.22 2.67
N PHE A 82 5.86 0.80 2.22
CA PHE A 82 6.15 -0.57 1.79
C PHE A 82 5.93 -1.59 2.93
N LEU A 83 6.40 -1.29 4.14
CA LEU A 83 6.17 -2.13 5.32
C LEU A 83 4.67 -2.30 5.62
N VAL A 84 3.86 -1.25 5.44
CA VAL A 84 2.40 -1.34 5.60
C VAL A 84 1.79 -2.26 4.55
N PHE A 85 2.23 -2.20 3.30
CA PHE A 85 1.76 -3.10 2.24
C PHE A 85 2.18 -4.56 2.47
N ILE A 86 3.37 -4.81 3.02
CA ILE A 86 3.79 -6.16 3.43
C ILE A 86 2.84 -6.71 4.50
N ILE A 87 2.51 -5.90 5.51
CA ILE A 87 1.57 -6.31 6.56
C ILE A 87 0.19 -6.58 5.96
N ASP A 88 -0.29 -5.70 5.08
CA ASP A 88 -1.58 -5.85 4.40
C ASP A 88 -1.68 -7.15 3.60
N VAL A 89 -0.70 -7.42 2.72
CA VAL A 89 -0.70 -8.66 1.92
C VAL A 89 -0.56 -9.89 2.82
N SER A 90 0.22 -9.82 3.89
CA SER A 90 0.39 -10.92 4.85
C SER A 90 -0.93 -11.25 5.56
N VAL A 91 -1.66 -10.24 6.03
CA VAL A 91 -2.96 -10.42 6.68
C VAL A 91 -4.01 -10.95 5.70
N LYS A 92 -4.11 -10.39 4.49
CA LYS A 92 -5.04 -10.89 3.46
C LYS A 92 -4.77 -12.36 3.12
N SER A 93 -3.50 -12.71 2.91
CA SER A 93 -3.06 -14.08 2.56
C SER A 93 -3.41 -15.07 3.67
N TYR A 94 -3.18 -14.68 4.92
CA TYR A 94 -3.53 -15.49 6.08
C TYR A 94 -5.05 -15.72 6.20
N LEU A 95 -5.86 -14.67 6.00
CA LEU A 95 -7.33 -14.74 6.14
C LEU A 95 -8.01 -15.53 5.03
N ILE A 96 -7.54 -15.40 3.78
CA ILE A 96 -8.12 -16.07 2.59
C ILE A 96 -7.81 -17.59 2.61
N GLY A 97 -6.64 -17.98 3.11
CA GLY A 97 -6.19 -19.38 3.12
C GLY A 97 -5.44 -19.77 1.85
N TRP A 98 -4.71 -20.89 1.93
CA TRP A 98 -3.69 -21.26 0.95
C TRP A 98 -4.25 -21.61 -0.43
N GLU A 99 -5.34 -22.37 -0.51
CA GLU A 99 -5.92 -22.81 -1.78
C GLU A 99 -6.49 -21.64 -2.60
N GLU A 100 -7.15 -20.71 -1.93
CA GLU A 100 -7.80 -19.56 -2.56
C GLU A 100 -6.78 -18.46 -2.91
N PHE A 101 -5.69 -18.35 -2.13
CA PHE A 101 -4.56 -17.47 -2.41
C PHE A 101 -3.97 -17.72 -3.81
N TRP A 102 -3.68 -18.99 -4.16
CA TRP A 102 -3.07 -19.33 -5.46
C TRP A 102 -4.00 -19.08 -6.66
N LYS A 103 -5.32 -19.10 -6.44
CA LYS A 103 -6.31 -18.80 -7.48
C LYS A 103 -6.45 -17.30 -7.72
N ASN A 104 -6.11 -16.49 -6.73
CA ASN A 104 -6.30 -15.04 -6.78
C ASN A 104 -5.14 -14.34 -7.51
N LYS A 105 -5.35 -14.08 -8.81
CA LYS A 105 -4.37 -13.38 -9.66
C LYS A 105 -4.00 -11.99 -9.18
N TRP A 106 -4.92 -11.27 -8.53
CA TRP A 106 -4.65 -9.93 -8.00
C TRP A 106 -3.65 -9.96 -6.85
N LEU A 107 -3.76 -10.99 -6.00
CA LEU A 107 -2.87 -11.14 -4.86
C LEU A 107 -1.47 -11.58 -5.32
N MET A 108 -1.39 -12.45 -6.34
CA MET A 108 -0.12 -12.77 -7.00
C MET A 108 0.54 -11.55 -7.65
N ALA A 109 -0.23 -10.74 -8.37
CA ALA A 109 0.26 -9.50 -8.96
C ALA A 109 0.76 -8.53 -7.88
N TYR A 110 0.04 -8.42 -6.77
CA TYR A 110 0.44 -7.59 -5.63
C TYR A 110 1.79 -8.02 -5.05
N ILE A 111 1.99 -9.30 -4.79
CA ILE A 111 3.30 -9.81 -4.31
C ILE A 111 4.40 -9.52 -5.32
N LEU A 112 4.17 -9.76 -6.60
CA LEU A 112 5.13 -9.46 -7.65
C LEU A 112 5.51 -7.97 -7.67
N THR A 113 4.51 -7.08 -7.60
CA THR A 113 4.78 -5.63 -7.56
C THR A 113 5.59 -5.25 -6.33
N LEU A 114 5.33 -5.85 -5.16
CA LEU A 114 6.12 -5.57 -3.97
C LEU A 114 7.57 -6.05 -4.11
N ILE A 115 7.81 -7.20 -4.72
CA ILE A 115 9.17 -7.70 -4.95
C ILE A 115 9.93 -6.74 -5.88
N VAL A 116 9.32 -6.32 -6.99
CA VAL A 116 9.94 -5.39 -7.94
C VAL A 116 10.24 -4.05 -7.28
N SER A 117 9.28 -3.48 -6.55
CA SER A 117 9.48 -2.22 -5.81
C SER A 117 10.58 -2.34 -4.76
N LEU A 118 10.67 -3.47 -4.04
CA LEU A 118 11.75 -3.69 -3.08
C LEU A 118 13.11 -3.75 -3.75
N THR A 119 13.22 -4.42 -4.91
CA THR A 119 14.48 -4.47 -5.65
C THR A 119 14.89 -3.10 -6.16
N ASP A 120 13.93 -2.30 -6.62
CA ASP A 120 14.17 -0.93 -7.09
C ASP A 120 14.64 -0.01 -5.95
N TRP A 121 13.99 -0.12 -4.79
CA TRP A 121 14.38 0.62 -3.58
C TRP A 121 15.77 0.24 -3.07
N ILE A 122 16.16 -1.04 -3.12
CA ILE A 122 17.52 -1.49 -2.73
C ILE A 122 18.60 -0.93 -3.66
N VAL A 123 18.25 -0.66 -4.92
CA VAL A 123 19.17 -0.18 -5.96
C VAL A 123 19.27 1.35 -6.01
N SER A 124 18.24 2.07 -5.53
CA SER A 124 18.20 3.53 -5.42
C SER A 124 19.20 4.09 -4.40
#